data_AF-A0A559S1J9-F1
#
_entry.id   AF-A0A559S1J9-F1
#
_cell.length_a   1.000
_cell.length_b   1.000
_cell.length_c   1.000
_cell.angle_alpha   90.00
_cell.angle_beta   90.00
_cell.angle_gamma   90.00
#
_symmetry.space_group_name_H-M   'P 1'
#
loop_
_entity.id
_entity.type
_entity.pdbx_description
1 polymer ?
#
loop_
_entity_poly.entity_id
_entity_poly.type
_entity_poly.pdbx_seq_one_letter_code
_entity_poly.pdbx_strand_id
1 'polypeptide(L)' 'MDKKKENRGSLISSIGGLFTIIGMTLLAMKSSVILYLSCTIIGVILAAYGVFVMLKAGQLKKEK' A
#
# COMPACT_ATOMS: atom_id res chain seq x y z
N MET A 1 -20.26 -8.07 -12.96
CA MET A 1 -18.86 -8.07 -12.49
C MET A 1 -18.48 -6.64 -12.14
N ASP A 2 -18.58 -6.30 -10.85
CA ASP A 2 -18.35 -4.94 -10.36
C ASP A 2 -16.84 -4.64 -10.33
N LYS A 3 -16.28 -4.39 -11.52
CA LYS A 3 -14.87 -4.05 -11.77
C LYS A 3 -14.37 -2.89 -10.89
N LYS A 4 -15.29 -2.11 -10.30
CA LYS A 4 -15.02 -0.92 -9.49
C LYS A 4 -14.41 -1.25 -8.11
N LYS A 5 -14.68 -2.44 -7.54
CA LYS A 5 -14.20 -2.80 -6.18
C LYS A 5 -12.78 -3.36 -6.18
N GLU A 6 -12.41 -4.18 -7.16
CA GLU A 6 -11.05 -4.73 -7.32
C GLU A 6 -10.02 -3.59 -7.58
N ASN A 7 -10.40 -2.57 -8.35
CA ASN A 7 -9.49 -1.48 -8.73
C ASN A 7 -9.08 -0.58 -7.55
N ARG A 8 -9.93 -0.47 -6.52
CA ARG A 8 -9.64 0.34 -5.33
C ARG A 8 -8.56 -0.29 -4.45
N GLY A 9 -8.59 -1.61 -4.26
CA GLY A 9 -7.56 -2.32 -3.50
C GLY A 9 -6.19 -2.24 -4.19
N SER A 10 -6.18 -2.40 -5.52
CA SER A 10 -4.97 -2.26 -6.33
C SER A 10 -4.38 -0.84 -6.26
N LEU A 11 -5.21 0.21 -6.37
CA LEU A 11 -4.76 1.59 -6.25
C LEU A 11 -4.15 1.88 -4.86
N ILE A 12 -4.81 1.44 -3.78
CA ILE A 12 -4.31 1.65 -2.41
C ILE A 12 -2.97 0.92 -2.20
N SER A 13 -2.86 -0.33 -2.68
CA SER A 13 -1.61 -1.09 -2.60
C SER A 13 -0.49 -0.43 -3.40
N SER A 14 -0.80 0.13 -4.58
CA SER A 14 0.18 0.82 -5.41
C SER A 14 0.68 2.11 -4.74
N ILE A 15 -0.21 2.87 -4.08
CA ILE A 15 0.16 4.07 -3.32
C ILE A 15 1.04 3.70 -2.11
N GLY A 16 0.71 2.63 -1.38
CA GLY A 16 1.56 2.14 -0.28
C GLY A 16 2.96 1.71 -0.74
N GLY A 17 3.05 1.06 -1.90
CA GLY A 17 4.33 0.71 -2.54
C GLY A 17 5.16 1.96 -2.89
N LEU A 18 4.54 2.98 -3.49
CA LEU A 18 5.21 4.25 -3.80
C LEU A 18 5.74 4.93 -2.54
N PHE A 19 4.95 4.96 -1.46
CA PHE A 19 5.38 5.54 -0.18
C PHE A 19 6.57 4.78 0.45
N THR A 20 6.64 3.46 0.25
CA THR A 20 7.76 2.62 0.71
C THR A 20 9.04 2.93 -0.07
N ILE A 21 8.95 3.10 -1.39
CA ILE A 21 10.08 3.50 -2.25
C ILE A 21 10.59 4.90 -1.87
N ILE A 22 9.68 5.84 -1.63
CA ILE A 22 10.01 7.20 -1.18
C ILE A 22 10.71 7.15 0.19
N GLY A 23 10.20 6.35 1.13
CA GLY A 23 10.81 6.13 2.44
C GLY A 23 12.24 5.57 2.33
N MET A 24 12.47 4.56 1.49
CA MET A 24 13.81 4.01 1.22
C MET A 24 14.74 5.01 0.55
N THR A 25 14.23 5.81 -0.39
CA THR A 25 15.04 6.83 -1.08
C THR A 25 15.47 7.93 -0.11
N LEU A 26 14.57 8.37 0.77
CA LEU A 26 14.88 9.32 1.84
C LEU A 26 15.92 8.78 2.83
N LEU A 27 15.86 7.48 3.15
CA LEU A 27 16.85 6.79 3.96
C LEU A 27 18.25 6.82 3.29
N ALA A 28 18.30 6.52 1.99
CA ALA A 28 19.55 6.54 1.22
C ALA A 28 20.16 7.95 1.11
N MET A 29 19.33 8.99 1.09
CA MET A 29 19.77 10.39 1.04
C MET A 29 20.21 10.97 2.40
N LYS A 30 20.30 10.16 3.48
CA LYS A 30 20.57 10.65 4.85
C LYS A 30 19.68 11.85 5.24
N SER A 31 18.41 11.81 4.82
CA SER A 31 17.44 12.81 5.24
C SER A 31 17.08 12.61 6.73
N SER A 32 16.40 13.59 7.33
CA SER A 32 15.96 13.53 8.73
C SER A 32 15.31 12.19 9.06
N VAL A 33 15.85 11.49 10.06
CA VAL A 33 15.42 10.15 10.49
C VAL A 33 13.90 10.07 10.70
N ILE A 34 13.30 11.13 11.24
CA ILE A 34 11.86 11.26 11.48
C ILE A 34 11.04 11.17 10.19
N LEU A 35 11.51 11.75 9.07
CA LEU A 35 10.78 11.79 7.80
C LEU A 35 10.78 10.43 7.10
N TYR A 36 11.93 9.74 7.05
CA TYR A 36 11.98 8.39 6.48
C TYR A 36 11.17 7.40 7.32
N LEU A 37 11.26 7.49 8.67
CA LEU A 37 10.58 6.55 9.57
C LEU A 37 9.06 6.70 9.43
N SER A 38 8.55 7.93 9.43
CA SER A 38 7.12 8.21 9.22
C SER A 38 6.64 7.78 7.84
N CYS A 39 7.39 8.05 6.76
CA CYS A 39 7.04 7.59 5.41
C CYS A 39 7.02 6.05 5.33
N THR A 40 7.99 5.37 5.96
CA THR A 40 8.07 3.90 5.94
C THR A 40 6.90 3.29 6.71
N ILE A 41 6.56 3.80 7.89
CA ILE A 41 5.42 3.31 8.68
C ILE A 41 4.10 3.48 7.91
N ILE A 42 3.87 4.67 7.34
CA ILE A 42 2.66 4.96 6.55
C ILE A 42 2.60 4.06 5.31
N GLY A 43 3.71 3.90 4.60
CA GLY A 43 3.81 3.04 3.41
C GLY A 43 3.47 1.58 3.70
N VAL A 44 4.00 1.02 4.80
CA VAL A 44 3.71 -0.35 5.23
C VAL A 44 2.23 -0.52 5.60
N ILE A 45 1.66 0.43 6.34
CA ILE A 45 0.23 0.38 6.73
C ILE A 45 -0.67 0.44 5.49
N LEU A 46 -0.40 1.36 4.55
CA LEU A 46 -1.17 1.46 3.31
C LEU A 46 -1.03 0.21 2.43
N ALA A 47 0.17 -0.34 2.31
CA ALA A 47 0.41 -1.55 1.53
C ALA A 47 -0.33 -2.75 2.13
N ALA A 48 -0.22 -2.95 3.45
CA ALA A 48 -0.95 -4.00 4.17
C ALA A 48 -2.46 -3.85 4.03
N TYR A 49 -2.98 -2.62 4.14
CA TYR A 49 -4.40 -2.34 3.94
C TYR A 49 -4.86 -2.60 2.50
N GLY A 50 -4.06 -2.22 1.51
CA GLY A 50 -4.31 -2.50 0.10
C GLY A 50 -4.39 -4.00 -0.19
N VAL A 51 -3.42 -4.77 0.32
CA VAL A 51 -3.40 -6.24 0.21
C VAL A 51 -4.59 -6.86 0.94
N PHE A 52 -4.93 -6.39 2.14
CA PHE A 52 -6.08 -6.88 2.90
C PHE A 52 -7.41 -6.65 2.16
N VAL A 53 -7.60 -5.46 1.59
CA VAL A 53 -8.78 -5.15 0.78
C VAL A 53 -8.83 -6.02 -0.49
N MET A 54 -7.69 -6.25 -1.13
CA MET A 54 -7.57 -7.06 -2.33
C MET A 54 -7.85 -8.56 -2.05
N LEU A 55 -7.33 -9.09 -0.93
CA LEU A 55 -7.63 -10.45 -0.45
C LEU A 55 -9.11 -10.61 -0.10
N LYS A 56 -9.71 -9.65 0.62
CA LYS A 56 -11.14 -9.67 0.95
C LYS A 56 -12.02 -9.59 -0.30
N ALA A 57 -11.60 -8.82 -1.31
CA ALA A 57 -12.28 -8.75 -2.61
C ALA A 57 -12.14 -10.06 -3.41
N GLY A 58 -10.97 -10.70 -3.39
CA GLY A 58 -10.71 -11.98 -4.04
C GLY A 58 -11.44 -13.17 -3.39
N GLN A 59 -11.58 -13.17 -2.05
CA GLN A 59 -12.38 -14.17 -1.32
C GLN A 59 -13.87 -14.06 -1.67
N LEU A 60 -14.42 -12.85 -1.74
CA LEU A 60 -15.81 -12.60 -2.20
C LEU A 60 -16.07 -13.03 -3.65
N LYS A 61 -15.02 -13.23 -4.45
CA LYS A 61 -15.11 -13.67 -5.85
C LYS A 61 -15.02 -15.19 -6.01
N LYS A 62 -14.50 -15.92 -5.01
CA LYS A 62 -14.41 -17.38 -5.00
C LYS A 62 -15.65 -18.07 -4.40
N GLU A 63 -16.54 -17.31 -3.75
CA GLU A 63 -17.78 -17.80 -3.14
C GLU A 63 -19.01 -17.68 -4.08
N LYS A 64 -18.81 -17.23 -5.33
CA LYS A 64 -19.83 -17.20 -6.40
C LYS A 64 -19.40 -18.08 -7.56
#